data_AF-A0A1F5UND7-F1
#
_entry.id   AF-A0A1F5UND7-F1
#
_cell.length_a   1.000
_cell.length_b   1.000
_cell.length_c   1.000
_cell.angle_alpha   90.00
_cell.angle_beta   90.00
_cell.angle_gamma   90.00
#
_symmetry.space_group_name_H-M   'P 1'
#
loop_
_entity.id
_entity.type
_entity.pdbx_description
1 polymer ?
#
loop_
_entity_poly.entity_id
_entity_poly.type
_entity_poly.pdbx_seq_one_letter_code
_entity_poly.pdbx_strand_id
1 'polypeptide(L)'
;MAILAAIVAISYGIFLVLGLFSRPGYAVADLGRGPIEEQHCTPRFNSSPPTSGCHSQSKVAYGVHDEPIPAELQVHNLEHGAVIIQYRPSGIIGVGDALAQDLDAFVNRLRNSNLRYCRLIAAPHAFPFSFPNRPEEETSPKVIALTAWGRIDVLDTYDEARIKKFIDAFINQGPESSQLPQNECQ
;
A
#
# COMPACT_ATOMS: atom_id res chain seq x y z
N MET A 1 -7.80 26.63 38.80
CA MET A 1 -6.73 26.64 37.78
C MET A 1 -6.05 25.29 37.60
N ALA A 2 -5.58 24.62 38.68
CA ALA A 2 -4.87 23.33 38.56
C ALA A 2 -5.73 22.16 38.01
N ILE A 3 -7.01 22.08 38.37
CA ILE A 3 -7.92 21.00 37.93
C ILE A 3 -8.22 21.10 36.42
N LEU A 4 -8.42 22.31 35.89
CA LEU A 4 -8.62 22.54 34.45
C LEU A 4 -7.36 22.18 33.63
N ALA A 5 -6.16 22.53 34.12
CA ALA A 5 -4.90 22.19 33.46
C ALA A 5 -4.66 20.66 33.42
N ALA A 6 -5.03 19.93 34.48
CA ALA A 6 -4.93 18.48 34.51
C ALA A 6 -5.87 17.79 33.51
N ILE A 7 -7.11 18.27 33.38
CA ILE A 7 -8.08 17.72 32.41
C ILE A 7 -7.62 17.97 30.97
N VAL A 8 -7.09 19.16 30.67
CA VAL A 8 -6.54 19.49 29.34
C VAL A 8 -5.29 18.65 29.02
N ALA A 9 -4.42 18.41 30.00
CA ALA A 9 -3.24 17.56 29.82
C ALA A 9 -3.60 16.09 29.62
N ILE A 10 -4.61 15.58 30.35
CA ILE A 10 -5.11 14.21 30.20
C ILE A 10 -5.81 14.04 28.85
N SER A 11 -6.65 14.99 28.42
CA SER A 11 -7.33 14.91 27.13
C SER A 11 -6.36 15.02 25.96
N TYR A 12 -5.37 15.91 26.04
CA TYR A 12 -4.29 16.01 25.05
C TYR A 12 -3.40 14.77 25.04
N GLY A 13 -3.07 14.23 26.22
CA GLY A 13 -2.34 12.97 26.37
C GLY A 13 -3.09 11.78 25.79
N ILE A 14 -4.40 11.68 26.03
CA ILE A 14 -5.27 10.65 25.46
C ILE A 14 -5.39 10.83 23.94
N PHE A 15 -5.55 12.06 23.43
CA PHE A 15 -5.57 12.31 21.98
C PHE A 15 -4.24 11.99 21.29
N LEU A 16 -3.10 12.30 21.91
CA LEU A 16 -1.76 11.91 21.45
C LEU A 16 -1.60 10.38 21.45
N VAL A 17 -2.02 9.73 22.53
CA VAL A 17 -1.94 8.27 22.67
C VAL A 17 -2.86 7.56 21.68
N LEU A 18 -4.09 8.02 21.47
CA LEU A 18 -5.03 7.46 20.49
C LEU A 18 -4.55 7.67 19.04
N GLY A 19 -3.95 8.82 18.73
CA GLY A 19 -3.35 9.09 17.42
C GLY A 19 -2.11 8.24 17.09
N LEU A 20 -1.44 7.69 18.11
CA LEU A 20 -0.31 6.77 17.95
C LEU A 20 -0.73 5.34 17.59
N PHE A 21 -1.99 4.96 17.79
CA PHE A 21 -2.46 3.58 17.58
C PHE A 21 -3.24 3.36 16.27
N SER A 22 -3.63 4.42 15.56
CA SER A 22 -4.27 4.27 14.25
C SER A 22 -3.22 3.90 13.19
N ARG A 23 -3.27 2.65 12.70
CA ARG A 23 -2.46 2.22 11.55
C ARG A 23 -2.82 3.10 10.33
N PRO A 24 -1.84 3.52 9.52
CA PRO A 24 -2.09 4.36 8.35
C PRO A 24 -2.99 3.66 7.32
N GLY A 25 -3.67 4.47 6.50
CA GLY A 25 -4.68 3.98 5.56
C GLY A 25 -5.93 3.43 6.25
N TYR A 26 -6.71 2.69 5.48
CA TYR A 26 -7.91 2.02 5.94
C TYR A 26 -7.88 0.52 5.65
N ALA A 27 -8.68 -0.22 6.40
CA ALA A 27 -8.81 -1.66 6.24
C ALA A 27 -9.74 -1.98 5.07
N VAL A 28 -9.33 -2.94 4.25
CA VAL A 28 -10.16 -3.58 3.23
C VAL A 28 -10.47 -5.00 3.71
N ALA A 29 -11.69 -5.49 3.45
CA ALA A 29 -12.06 -6.84 3.85
C ALA A 29 -11.09 -7.87 3.23
N ASP A 30 -10.56 -8.77 4.04
CA ASP A 30 -9.64 -9.81 3.58
C ASP A 30 -10.44 -10.92 2.89
N LEU A 31 -10.16 -11.17 1.61
CA LEU A 31 -10.78 -12.23 0.81
C LEU A 31 -10.05 -13.59 0.94
N GLY A 32 -8.96 -13.66 1.69
CA GLY A 32 -8.18 -14.87 1.89
C GLY A 32 -7.24 -15.22 0.73
N ARG A 33 -6.77 -16.48 0.74
CA ARG A 33 -5.55 -16.98 0.06
C ARG A 33 -5.80 -18.05 -1.03
N GLY A 34 -6.97 -18.07 -1.65
CA GLY A 34 -7.33 -19.18 -2.56
C GLY A 34 -6.47 -19.18 -3.85
N PRO A 35 -5.75 -20.27 -4.19
CA PRO A 35 -5.04 -20.36 -5.46
C PRO A 35 -6.02 -20.41 -6.63
N ILE A 36 -5.65 -19.80 -7.77
CA ILE A 36 -6.48 -19.75 -8.99
C ILE A 36 -6.91 -21.14 -9.48
N GLU A 37 -6.11 -22.19 -9.20
CA GLU A 37 -6.32 -23.54 -9.74
C GLU A 37 -7.41 -24.36 -9.04
N GLU A 38 -7.82 -24.03 -7.81
CA GLU A 38 -8.68 -24.95 -7.05
C GLU A 38 -10.12 -24.52 -6.77
N GLN A 39 -10.56 -23.26 -6.88
CA GLN A 39 -11.97 -22.94 -6.59
C GLN A 39 -12.45 -21.62 -7.18
N HIS A 40 -13.77 -21.59 -7.44
CA HIS A 40 -14.61 -20.43 -7.75
C HIS A 40 -14.31 -19.22 -6.84
N CYS A 41 -13.31 -18.43 -7.20
CA CYS A 41 -12.95 -17.19 -6.52
C CYS A 41 -13.89 -16.06 -6.89
N THR A 42 -15.03 -15.97 -6.22
CA THR A 42 -16.02 -14.90 -6.45
C THR A 42 -16.39 -14.19 -5.13
N PRO A 43 -16.14 -12.86 -5.02
CA PRO A 43 -15.41 -12.01 -5.97
C PRO A 43 -13.90 -12.30 -5.97
N ARG A 44 -13.22 -12.04 -7.09
CA ARG A 44 -11.75 -12.21 -7.18
C ARG A 44 -11.00 -11.19 -6.31
N PHE A 45 -11.47 -9.94 -6.36
CA PHE A 45 -10.96 -8.80 -5.60
C PHE A 45 -12.14 -7.93 -5.16
N ASN A 46 -11.96 -7.16 -4.09
CA ASN A 46 -12.97 -6.20 -3.57
C ASN A 46 -12.44 -4.74 -3.55
N SER A 47 -11.28 -4.50 -4.13
CA SER A 47 -10.63 -3.18 -4.24
C SER A 47 -9.82 -3.10 -5.54
N SER A 48 -9.64 -1.89 -6.05
CA SER A 48 -8.70 -1.58 -7.13
C SER A 48 -7.82 -0.39 -6.68
N PRO A 49 -6.52 -0.59 -6.45
CA PRO A 49 -5.79 -1.85 -6.62
C PRO A 49 -6.13 -2.91 -5.56
N PRO A 50 -5.89 -4.21 -5.85
CA PRO A 50 -6.27 -5.28 -4.94
C PRO A 50 -5.37 -5.32 -3.71
N THR A 51 -5.94 -5.75 -2.59
CA THR A 51 -5.22 -5.89 -1.30
C THR A 51 -5.24 -7.31 -0.74
N SER A 52 -6.07 -8.19 -1.30
CA SER A 52 -6.21 -9.61 -0.93
C SER A 52 -7.03 -10.31 -2.02
N GLY A 53 -7.19 -11.63 -1.89
CA GLY A 53 -8.01 -12.43 -2.79
C GLY A 53 -7.17 -13.34 -3.67
N CYS A 54 -7.78 -13.76 -4.78
CA CYS A 54 -7.21 -14.86 -5.56
C CYS A 54 -6.08 -14.39 -6.46
N HIS A 55 -5.01 -15.16 -6.46
CA HIS A 55 -3.74 -14.71 -6.99
C HIS A 55 -2.94 -15.89 -7.57
N SER A 56 -1.97 -15.55 -8.42
CA SER A 56 -1.13 -16.54 -9.11
C SER A 56 -0.05 -17.06 -8.17
N GLN A 57 0.45 -18.28 -8.40
CA GLN A 57 1.69 -18.75 -7.78
C GLN A 57 2.93 -18.00 -8.33
N SER A 58 2.77 -17.30 -9.45
CA SER A 58 3.79 -16.42 -10.00
C SER A 58 3.81 -15.07 -9.28
N LYS A 59 5.00 -14.47 -9.22
CA LYS A 59 5.25 -13.15 -8.63
C LYS A 59 5.90 -12.19 -9.61
N VAL A 60 5.90 -10.91 -9.27
CA VAL A 60 6.73 -9.90 -9.93
C VAL A 60 8.01 -9.62 -9.11
N ALA A 61 9.06 -9.19 -9.79
CA ALA A 61 10.29 -8.73 -9.15
C ALA A 61 10.03 -7.52 -8.25
N TYR A 62 10.75 -7.41 -7.13
CA TYR A 62 10.68 -6.22 -6.29
C TYR A 62 11.44 -5.05 -6.91
N GLY A 63 10.94 -3.83 -6.72
CA GLY A 63 11.50 -2.60 -7.27
C GLY A 63 10.52 -1.78 -8.10
N VAL A 64 11.07 -0.91 -8.91
CA VAL A 64 10.33 -0.03 -9.83
C VAL A 64 9.98 -0.79 -11.10
N HIS A 65 8.76 -0.61 -11.59
CA HIS A 65 8.28 -1.11 -12.88
C HIS A 65 7.70 0.03 -13.69
N ASP A 66 7.99 0.05 -14.99
CA ASP A 66 7.50 1.07 -15.91
C ASP A 66 6.08 0.76 -16.45
N GLU A 67 5.59 -0.46 -16.23
CA GLU A 67 4.31 -0.95 -16.75
C GLU A 67 3.37 -1.42 -15.63
N PRO A 68 2.05 -1.36 -15.83
CA PRO A 68 1.10 -1.86 -14.84
C PRO A 68 1.26 -3.35 -14.57
N ILE A 69 1.27 -3.71 -13.28
CA ILE A 69 1.39 -5.10 -12.85
C ILE A 69 0.00 -5.76 -12.83
N PRO A 70 -0.18 -6.98 -13.36
CA PRO A 70 -1.43 -7.73 -13.21
C PRO A 70 -1.84 -7.95 -11.74
N ALA A 71 -3.13 -7.80 -11.45
CA ALA A 71 -3.69 -7.87 -10.09
C ALA A 71 -3.32 -9.16 -9.35
N GLU A 72 -3.38 -10.30 -10.04
CA GLU A 72 -3.06 -11.62 -9.49
C GLU A 72 -1.59 -11.76 -9.09
N LEU A 73 -0.66 -11.03 -9.73
CA LEU A 73 0.75 -11.03 -9.33
C LEU A 73 0.98 -10.10 -8.13
N GLN A 74 0.30 -8.94 -8.12
CA GLN A 74 0.37 -8.00 -7.01
C GLN A 74 -0.05 -8.67 -5.69
N VAL A 75 -1.20 -9.33 -5.68
CA VAL A 75 -1.74 -9.95 -4.45
C VAL A 75 -0.81 -11.03 -3.90
N HIS A 76 -0.15 -11.80 -4.76
CA HIS A 76 0.86 -12.78 -4.32
C HIS A 76 2.06 -12.08 -3.66
N ASN A 77 2.59 -11.00 -4.24
CA ASN A 77 3.64 -10.21 -3.59
C ASN A 77 3.14 -9.62 -2.24
N LEU A 78 1.89 -9.14 -2.17
CA LEU A 78 1.29 -8.65 -0.92
C LEU A 78 1.12 -9.74 0.14
N GLU A 79 0.77 -10.96 -0.25
CA GLU A 79 0.68 -12.13 0.64
C GLU A 79 2.01 -12.39 1.35
N HIS A 80 3.10 -12.20 0.62
CA HIS A 80 4.44 -12.32 1.17
C HIS A 80 5.00 -11.02 1.79
N GLY A 81 4.13 -10.03 2.01
CA GLY A 81 4.44 -8.83 2.76
C GLY A 81 5.11 -7.73 1.96
N ALA A 82 4.90 -7.68 0.64
CA ALA A 82 5.22 -6.49 -0.12
C ALA A 82 4.36 -5.30 0.32
N VAL A 83 4.89 -4.10 0.07
CA VAL A 83 4.09 -2.88 -0.03
C VAL A 83 4.25 -2.38 -1.46
N ILE A 84 3.13 -2.11 -2.12
CA ILE A 84 3.12 -1.65 -3.51
C ILE A 84 2.65 -0.19 -3.53
N ILE A 85 3.42 0.66 -4.20
CA ILE A 85 3.10 2.06 -4.47
C ILE A 85 2.60 2.14 -5.91
N GLN A 86 1.33 2.46 -6.06
CA GLN A 86 0.64 2.50 -7.34
C GLN A 86 0.28 3.92 -7.69
N TYR A 87 0.64 4.37 -8.88
CA TYR A 87 0.44 5.75 -9.29
C TYR A 87 -0.20 5.85 -10.66
N ARG A 88 -0.80 7.02 -10.92
CA ARG A 88 -1.41 7.32 -12.21
C ARG A 88 -0.30 7.58 -13.25
N PRO A 89 -0.27 6.86 -14.39
CA PRO A 89 0.73 7.09 -15.43
C PRO A 89 0.58 8.49 -16.09
N SER A 90 1.63 8.92 -16.80
CA SER A 90 1.67 10.21 -17.49
C SER A 90 0.66 10.33 -18.64
N GLY A 91 0.13 11.55 -18.83
CA GLY A 91 -0.98 11.83 -19.78
C GLY A 91 -2.17 12.56 -19.15
N ILE A 92 -2.23 12.62 -17.82
CA ILE A 92 -3.08 13.55 -17.06
C ILE A 92 -2.28 14.84 -16.83
N ILE A 93 -2.84 16.01 -17.18
CA ILE A 93 -2.21 17.32 -16.90
C ILE A 93 -1.85 17.40 -15.42
N GLY A 94 -0.56 17.59 -15.13
CA GLY A 94 -0.05 17.91 -13.79
C GLY A 94 0.54 16.78 -12.94
N VAL A 95 0.62 15.53 -13.42
CA VAL A 95 1.02 14.40 -12.54
C VAL A 95 1.98 13.38 -13.15
N GLY A 96 2.24 13.41 -14.46
CA GLY A 96 2.82 12.26 -15.15
C GLY A 96 4.28 11.89 -14.87
N ASP A 97 5.21 12.77 -15.21
CA ASP A 97 6.63 12.38 -15.28
C ASP A 97 7.38 12.68 -13.97
N ALA A 98 7.04 13.79 -13.31
CA ALA A 98 7.68 14.19 -12.06
C ALA A 98 7.31 13.23 -10.91
N LEU A 99 6.05 12.82 -10.80
CA LEU A 99 5.62 11.88 -9.76
C LEU A 99 6.30 10.51 -9.91
N ALA A 100 6.38 10.00 -11.14
CA ALA A 100 7.07 8.74 -11.41
C ALA A 100 8.54 8.85 -11.02
N GLN A 101 9.24 9.92 -11.43
CA GLN A 101 10.64 10.16 -11.06
C GLN A 101 10.85 10.27 -9.55
N ASP A 102 9.97 10.98 -8.84
CA ASP A 102 10.05 11.14 -7.38
C ASP A 102 9.84 9.79 -6.67
N LEU A 103 8.86 9.00 -7.10
CA LEU A 103 8.58 7.67 -6.57
C LEU A 103 9.73 6.69 -6.85
N ASP A 104 10.30 6.72 -8.05
CA ASP A 104 11.45 5.90 -8.42
C ASP A 104 12.66 6.23 -7.56
N ALA A 105 12.97 7.51 -7.41
CA ALA A 105 14.07 7.98 -6.58
C ALA A 105 13.84 7.60 -5.11
N PHE A 106 12.61 7.71 -4.61
CA PHE A 106 12.24 7.34 -3.24
C PHE A 106 12.36 5.83 -2.98
N VAL A 107 11.77 5.00 -3.83
CA VAL A 107 11.80 3.54 -3.68
C VAL A 107 13.23 3.01 -3.78
N ASN A 108 14.01 3.47 -4.76
CA ASN A 108 15.40 3.05 -4.89
C ASN A 108 16.25 3.52 -3.70
N ARG A 109 16.03 4.74 -3.20
CA ARG A 109 16.70 5.23 -1.98
C ARG A 109 16.41 4.35 -0.78
N LEU A 110 15.14 4.01 -0.53
CA LEU A 110 14.78 3.14 0.60
C LEU A 110 15.36 1.74 0.45
N ARG A 111 15.20 1.10 -0.71
CA ARG A 111 15.71 -0.25 -0.99
C ARG A 111 17.23 -0.34 -0.80
N ASN A 112 17.96 0.67 -1.27
CA ASN A 112 19.42 0.72 -1.13
C ASN A 112 19.89 1.06 0.29
N SER A 113 19.05 1.72 1.09
CA SER A 113 19.41 2.09 2.46
C SER A 113 19.38 0.92 3.44
N ASN A 114 18.50 -0.05 3.24
CA ASN A 114 18.29 -1.15 4.17
C ASN A 114 17.52 -2.30 3.52
N LEU A 115 18.01 -3.54 3.70
CA LEU A 115 17.37 -4.76 3.20
C LEU A 115 15.93 -4.94 3.70
N ARG A 116 15.53 -4.32 4.81
CA ARG A 116 14.13 -4.31 5.27
C ARG A 116 13.15 -3.86 4.19
N TYR A 117 13.56 -2.94 3.32
CA TYR A 117 12.71 -2.37 2.28
C TYR A 117 12.77 -3.14 0.96
N CYS A 118 13.43 -4.29 0.92
CA CYS A 118 13.63 -5.02 -0.33
C CYS A 118 12.33 -5.40 -1.04
N ARG A 119 11.25 -5.66 -0.28
CA ARG A 119 9.92 -6.05 -0.80
C ARG A 119 9.05 -4.86 -1.24
N LEU A 120 9.64 -3.70 -1.50
CA LEU A 120 8.94 -2.55 -2.05
C LEU A 120 8.78 -2.70 -3.57
N ILE A 121 7.59 -2.33 -4.04
CA ILE A 121 7.28 -2.25 -5.46
C ILE A 121 6.72 -0.85 -5.76
N ALA A 122 7.11 -0.24 -6.87
CA ALA A 122 6.42 0.89 -7.46
C ALA A 122 6.02 0.54 -8.90
N ALA A 123 4.80 0.87 -9.30
CA ALA A 123 4.34 0.67 -10.66
C ALA A 123 3.18 1.61 -11.01
N PRO A 124 3.00 1.99 -12.28
CA PRO A 124 1.78 2.65 -12.71
C PRO A 124 0.58 1.71 -12.54
N HIS A 125 -0.62 2.25 -12.38
CA HIS A 125 -1.85 1.46 -12.26
C HIS A 125 -2.90 1.86 -13.29
N ALA A 126 -3.52 0.85 -13.90
CA ALA A 126 -4.60 1.03 -14.84
C ALA A 126 -5.90 1.42 -14.11
N PHE A 127 -6.53 2.50 -14.56
CA PHE A 127 -7.71 3.08 -13.93
C PHE A 127 -9.02 2.32 -14.19
N PRO A 128 -10.06 2.54 -13.36
CA PRO A 128 -10.09 3.42 -12.18
C PRO A 128 -9.62 2.72 -10.90
N PHE A 129 -9.16 3.53 -9.94
CA PHE A 129 -9.13 3.07 -8.55
C PHE A 129 -10.58 2.92 -8.06
N SER A 130 -10.84 1.86 -7.30
CA SER A 130 -12.15 1.53 -6.75
C SER A 130 -12.00 1.19 -5.28
N PHE A 131 -12.72 1.93 -4.45
CA PHE A 131 -12.58 1.91 -3.00
C PHE A 131 -13.90 1.46 -2.37
N PRO A 132 -13.98 0.23 -1.83
CA PRO A 132 -15.22 -0.28 -1.28
C PRO A 132 -15.67 0.58 -0.09
N ASN A 133 -16.95 0.95 -0.08
CA ASN A 133 -17.59 1.73 1.00
C ASN A 133 -16.99 3.14 1.21
N ARG A 134 -16.32 3.72 0.21
CA ARG A 134 -15.66 5.04 0.29
C ARG A 134 -16.00 5.96 -0.91
N PRO A 135 -17.28 6.31 -1.13
CA PRO A 135 -17.67 7.16 -2.27
C PRO A 135 -17.08 8.59 -2.20
N GLU A 136 -16.72 9.07 -1.01
CA GLU A 136 -16.09 10.39 -0.82
C GLU A 136 -14.66 10.46 -1.40
N GLU A 137 -13.97 9.33 -1.53
CA GLU A 137 -12.63 9.31 -2.12
C GLU A 137 -12.66 9.34 -3.65
N GLU A 138 -13.85 9.19 -4.25
CA GLU A 138 -14.07 9.36 -5.69
C GLU A 138 -14.12 10.83 -6.11
N THR A 139 -14.38 11.78 -5.18
CA THR A 139 -14.59 13.20 -5.51
C THR A 139 -13.30 14.00 -5.69
N SER A 140 -12.14 13.45 -5.28
CA SER A 140 -10.83 14.04 -5.51
C SER A 140 -9.95 13.08 -6.31
N PRO A 141 -9.23 13.53 -7.36
CA PRO A 141 -8.41 12.66 -8.18
C PRO A 141 -7.22 12.09 -7.40
N LYS A 142 -7.38 10.95 -6.73
CA LYS A 142 -6.30 10.25 -6.01
C LYS A 142 -5.19 9.78 -6.95
N VAL A 143 -3.98 10.31 -6.82
CA VAL A 143 -2.86 10.04 -7.73
C VAL A 143 -1.95 8.90 -7.31
N ILE A 144 -1.98 8.55 -6.02
CA ILE A 144 -1.21 7.45 -5.44
C ILE A 144 -2.15 6.57 -4.62
N ALA A 145 -2.00 5.26 -4.76
CA ALA A 145 -2.54 4.24 -3.87
C ALA A 145 -1.38 3.43 -3.29
N LEU A 146 -1.40 3.20 -1.99
CA LEU A 146 -0.46 2.38 -1.26
C LEU A 146 -1.20 1.13 -0.83
N THR A 147 -0.72 -0.06 -1.22
CA THR A 147 -1.36 -1.32 -0.87
C THR A 147 -0.44 -2.19 -0.03
N ALA A 148 -1.04 -2.83 0.96
CA ALA A 148 -0.51 -3.93 1.75
C ALA A 148 -1.64 -4.97 1.92
N TRP A 149 -1.33 -6.16 2.44
CA TRP A 149 -2.36 -7.18 2.64
C TRP A 149 -3.52 -6.64 3.50
N GLY A 150 -4.74 -6.61 2.94
CA GLY A 150 -5.97 -6.10 3.57
C GLY A 150 -5.95 -4.60 3.93
N ARG A 151 -5.06 -3.81 3.34
CA ARG A 151 -4.84 -2.40 3.69
C ARG A 151 -4.57 -1.53 2.47
N ILE A 152 -5.18 -0.35 2.46
CA ILE A 152 -4.92 0.64 1.43
C ILE A 152 -4.86 2.05 2.03
N ASP A 153 -3.98 2.89 1.49
CA ASP A 153 -3.99 4.33 1.73
C ASP A 153 -3.92 5.05 0.39
N VAL A 154 -4.55 6.22 0.27
CA VAL A 154 -4.58 6.97 -0.98
C VAL A 154 -4.26 8.43 -0.78
N LEU A 155 -3.59 9.00 -1.76
CA LEU A 155 -3.11 10.36 -1.74
C LEU A 155 -3.43 11.04 -3.07
N ASP A 156 -3.78 12.32 -2.99
CA ASP A 156 -3.98 13.22 -4.14
C ASP A 156 -2.68 13.93 -4.55
N THR A 157 -1.66 13.94 -3.68
CA THR A 157 -0.32 14.46 -3.98
C THR A 157 0.77 13.56 -3.39
N TYR A 158 2.01 13.70 -3.87
CA TYR A 158 3.16 13.06 -3.24
C TYR A 158 3.39 13.62 -1.83
N ASP A 159 3.39 12.74 -0.83
CA ASP A 159 3.76 13.02 0.56
C ASP A 159 4.68 11.91 1.04
N GLU A 160 5.99 12.15 0.96
CA GLU A 160 7.02 11.18 1.32
C GLU A 160 6.85 10.67 2.76
N ALA A 161 6.50 11.55 3.70
CA ALA A 161 6.41 11.19 5.11
C ALA A 161 5.23 10.24 5.35
N ARG A 162 4.07 10.51 4.74
CA ARG A 162 2.90 9.64 4.82
C ARG A 162 3.14 8.30 4.13
N ILE A 163 3.73 8.32 2.93
CA ILE A 163 4.07 7.10 2.18
C ILE A 163 5.03 6.24 3.01
N LYS A 164 6.09 6.84 3.56
CA LYS A 164 7.05 6.14 4.41
C LYS A 164 6.39 5.57 5.67
N LYS A 165 5.48 6.32 6.31
CA LYS A 165 4.73 5.84 7.48
C LYS A 165 3.91 4.60 7.15
N PHE A 166 3.27 4.55 5.98
CA PHE A 166 2.54 3.37 5.51
C PHE A 166 3.49 2.18 5.27
N ILE A 167 4.58 2.41 4.54
CA ILE A 167 5.62 1.40 4.30
C ILE A 167 6.14 0.81 5.61
N ASP A 168 6.57 1.65 6.55
CA ASP A 168 7.13 1.20 7.83
C ASP A 168 6.13 0.38 8.64
N ALA A 169 4.82 0.66 8.49
CA ALA A 169 3.74 0.00 9.20
C ALA A 169 3.33 -1.36 8.62
N PHE A 170 3.69 -1.68 7.38
CA PHE A 170 3.18 -2.86 6.67
C PHE A 170 4.21 -3.68 5.89
N ILE A 171 5.39 -3.13 5.56
CA ILE A 171 6.42 -3.89 4.86
C ILE A 171 6.84 -5.12 5.69
N ASN A 172 6.91 -6.27 5.03
CA ASN A 172 7.14 -7.59 5.61
C ASN A 172 6.01 -8.12 6.51
N GLN A 173 4.78 -7.61 6.38
CA GLN A 173 3.62 -8.00 7.20
C GLN A 173 2.47 -8.63 6.39
N GLY A 174 2.79 -9.51 5.45
CA GLY A 174 1.80 -10.35 4.78
C GLY A 174 1.56 -11.67 5.52
N PRO A 175 0.44 -12.38 5.25
CA PRO A 175 0.13 -13.68 5.82
C PRO A 175 1.26 -14.71 5.72
N GLU A 176 2.09 -14.64 4.68
CA GLU A 176 3.18 -15.58 4.41
C GLU A 176 4.56 -14.92 4.34
N SER A 177 4.74 -13.78 5.01
CA SER A 177 5.99 -13.01 4.93
C SER A 177 7.22 -13.73 5.50
N SER A 178 7.02 -14.74 6.35
CA SER A 178 8.07 -15.59 6.94
C SER A 178 8.54 -16.72 6.01
N GLN A 179 7.83 -16.97 4.91
CA GLN A 179 8.09 -18.13 4.04
C GLN A 179 9.06 -17.81 2.89
N LEU A 180 9.22 -16.53 2.51
CA LEU A 180 10.13 -16.17 1.41
C LEU A 180 11.60 -16.16 1.86
N PRO A 181 12.50 -16.84 1.11
CA PRO A 181 13.92 -16.83 1.41
C PRO A 181 14.52 -15.42 1.22
N GLN A 182 15.48 -15.07 2.09
CA GLN A 182 16.09 -13.72 2.12
C GLN A 182 16.87 -13.36 0.85
N ASN A 183 17.21 -14.34 0.02
CA ASN A 183 17.94 -14.14 -1.24
C ASN A 183 17.08 -13.53 -2.36
N GLU A 184 15.76 -13.44 -2.21
CA GLU A 184 14.88 -12.74 -3.16
C GLU A 184 15.03 -11.21 -3.12
N CYS A 185 15.75 -10.73 -2.12
CA CYS A 185 16.09 -9.33 -1.92
C CYS A 185 17.47 -8.95 -2.48
N GLN A 186 18.12 -9.86 -3.22
CA GLN A 186 19.44 -9.69 -3.85
C GLN A 186 19.35 -9.57 -5.36
#